data_AF-A0A2S6HUE7-F1
#
_entry.id   AF-A0A2S6HUE7-F1
#
_cell.length_a   1.000
_cell.length_b   1.000
_cell.length_c   1.000
_cell.angle_alpha   90.00
_cell.angle_beta   90.00
_cell.angle_gamma   90.00
#
_symmetry.space_group_name_H-M   'P 1'
#
loop_
_entity.id
_entity.type
_entity.pdbx_description
1 polymer ?
#
loop_
_entity_poly.entity_id
_entity_poly.type
_entity_poly.pdbx_seq_one_letter_code
_entity_poly.pdbx_strand_id
1 'polypeptide(L)'
;MKRRVVDLFCACICLTVIGVAILYPNQIRARNTILVTAILLEVVFLILSIRDKEERKEAVGHLGMGLPSESELITEIVLLSEEDTELMTWDMYGKIAMIIGRDVKENQVDIDLGRSTYASMVDIEHAVLNYSIGNWYVEDLGSTNGISVKKAEDGRVYKLSADTPCRMERGDCLYVGLNRLLLR
;
A
#
# COMPACT_ATOMS: atom_id res chain seq x y z
N MET A 1 -7.08 -2.40 11.89
CA MET A 1 -7.97 -2.94 12.96
C MET A 1 -8.60 -1.86 13.85
N LYS A 2 -7.87 -0.82 14.29
CA LYS A 2 -8.36 0.14 15.31
C LYS A 2 -9.68 0.86 14.97
N ARG A 3 -9.92 1.26 13.70
CA ARG A 3 -11.16 1.99 13.32
C ARG A 3 -12.44 1.15 13.40
N ARG A 4 -12.40 -0.12 12.97
CA ARG A 4 -13.56 -1.04 13.02
C ARG A 4 -14.08 -1.28 14.44
N VAL A 5 -13.18 -1.26 15.41
CA VAL A 5 -13.52 -1.44 16.82
C VAL A 5 -14.26 -0.20 17.34
N VAL A 6 -13.83 1.00 16.95
CA VAL A 6 -14.49 2.26 17.31
C VAL A 6 -15.89 2.34 16.71
N ASP A 7 -16.04 1.95 15.43
CA ASP A 7 -17.34 1.96 14.75
C ASP A 7 -18.34 0.99 15.39
N LEU A 8 -17.87 -0.19 15.83
CA LEU A 8 -18.67 -1.18 16.53
C LEU A 8 -19.12 -0.67 17.92
N PHE A 9 -18.22 -0.01 18.66
CA PHE A 9 -18.55 0.59 19.95
C PHE A 9 -19.60 1.69 19.81
N CYS A 10 -19.47 2.57 18.81
CA CYS A 10 -20.47 3.60 18.53
C CYS A 10 -21.84 3.00 18.19
N ALA A 11 -21.90 1.96 17.36
CA ALA A 11 -23.14 1.27 17.02
C ALA A 11 -23.80 0.61 18.26
N CYS A 12 -23.01 -0.01 19.13
CA CYS A 12 -23.51 -0.58 20.38
C CYS A 12 -24.08 0.49 21.33
N ILE A 13 -23.47 1.67 21.41
CA ILE A 13 -23.96 2.79 22.22
C ILE A 13 -25.28 3.35 21.65
N CYS A 14 -25.43 3.44 20.33
CA CYS A 14 -26.69 3.87 19.73
C CYS A 14 -27.82 2.88 20.00
N LEU A 15 -27.56 1.57 19.87
CA LEU A 15 -28.55 0.52 20.15
C LEU A 15 -29.00 0.51 21.61
N THR A 16 -28.10 0.74 22.56
CA THR A 16 -28.48 0.80 23.99
C THR A 16 -29.35 2.01 24.30
N VAL A 17 -29.08 3.17 23.70
CA VAL A 17 -29.90 4.37 23.85
C VAL A 17 -31.32 4.16 23.28
N ILE A 18 -31.44 3.51 22.13
CA ILE A 18 -32.74 3.17 21.52
C ILE A 18 -33.50 2.16 22.39
N GLY A 19 -32.81 1.13 22.90
CA GLY A 19 -33.42 0.12 23.78
C GLY A 19 -33.97 0.72 25.09
N VAL A 20 -33.23 1.64 25.70
CA VAL A 20 -33.67 2.34 26.93
C VAL A 20 -34.90 3.22 26.64
N ALA A 21 -34.96 3.89 25.49
CA ALA A 21 -36.10 4.71 25.10
C ALA A 21 -37.39 3.89 24.85
N ILE A 22 -37.26 2.63 24.41
CA ILE A 22 -38.39 1.71 24.21
C ILE A 22 -38.88 1.13 25.55
N LEU A 23 -37.97 0.77 26.46
CA LEU A 23 -38.29 0.10 27.73
C LEU A 23 -38.92 1.03 28.79
N TYR A 24 -38.73 2.35 28.71
CA TYR A 24 -39.28 3.32 29.67
C TYR A 24 -40.25 4.32 29.00
N PRO A 25 -41.40 3.86 28.48
CA PRO A 25 -42.27 4.65 27.59
C PRO A 25 -42.99 5.83 28.26
N ASN A 26 -43.05 5.87 29.60
CA ASN A 26 -43.90 6.78 30.37
C ASN A 26 -43.14 7.79 31.27
N GLN A 27 -41.81 7.80 31.26
CA GLN A 27 -40.99 8.74 32.06
C GLN A 27 -40.38 9.89 31.25
N ILE A 28 -40.38 9.81 29.91
CA ILE A 28 -39.60 10.72 29.06
C ILE A 28 -40.55 11.63 28.25
N ARG A 29 -40.69 12.88 28.69
CA ARG A 29 -41.59 13.90 28.10
C ARG A 29 -41.28 14.24 26.64
N ALA A 30 -40.04 14.05 26.19
CA ALA A 30 -39.56 14.35 24.84
C ALA A 30 -39.22 13.09 24.01
N ARG A 31 -39.86 11.95 24.31
CA ARG A 31 -39.56 10.63 23.71
C ARG A 31 -39.50 10.66 22.19
N ASN A 32 -40.51 11.23 21.54
CA ASN A 32 -40.58 11.25 20.07
C ASN A 32 -39.42 12.06 19.47
N THR A 33 -38.99 13.16 20.12
CA THR A 33 -37.85 13.96 19.66
C THR A 33 -36.55 13.17 19.76
N ILE A 34 -36.33 12.48 20.89
CA ILE A 34 -35.11 11.68 21.13
C ILE A 34 -35.01 10.50 20.14
N LEU A 35 -36.13 9.82 19.88
CA LEU A 35 -36.17 8.72 18.92
C LEU A 35 -35.84 9.19 17.51
N VAL A 36 -36.42 10.31 17.06
CA VAL A 36 -36.14 10.85 15.72
C VAL A 36 -34.68 11.26 15.59
N THR A 37 -34.09 11.93 16.60
CA THR A 37 -32.68 12.33 16.54
C THR A 37 -31.72 11.14 16.55
N ALA A 38 -32.04 10.08 17.30
CA ALA A 38 -31.22 8.86 17.34
C ALA A 38 -31.23 8.11 16.01
N ILE A 39 -32.41 7.95 15.41
CA ILE A 39 -32.55 7.30 14.09
C ILE A 39 -31.79 8.10 13.02
N LEU A 40 -31.88 9.43 13.05
CA LEU A 40 -31.22 10.29 12.07
C LEU A 40 -29.70 10.20 12.19
N LEU A 41 -29.16 10.16 13.41
CA LEU A 41 -27.74 9.92 13.67
C LEU A 41 -27.27 8.54 13.18
N GLU A 42 -28.08 7.49 13.40
CA GLU A 42 -27.76 6.13 12.94
C GLU A 42 -27.74 6.02 11.41
N VAL A 43 -28.70 6.67 10.73
CA VAL A 43 -28.72 6.73 9.26
C VAL A 43 -27.48 7.46 8.72
N VAL A 44 -27.10 8.60 9.31
CA VAL A 44 -25.89 9.32 8.91
C VAL A 44 -24.64 8.46 9.11
N PHE A 45 -24.55 7.76 10.24
CA PHE A 45 -23.45 6.85 10.53
C PHE A 45 -23.37 5.67 9.55
N LEU A 46 -24.51 5.10 9.17
CA LEU A 46 -24.60 4.05 8.16
C LEU A 46 -24.15 4.55 6.79
N ILE A 47 -24.57 5.76 6.39
CA ILE A 47 -24.13 6.38 5.12
C ILE A 47 -22.62 6.58 5.10
N LEU A 48 -22.03 7.11 6.19
CA LEU A 48 -20.58 7.29 6.30
C LEU A 48 -19.85 5.95 6.30
N SER A 49 -20.39 4.93 6.97
CA SER A 49 -19.82 3.58 7.00
C SER A 49 -19.88 2.89 5.64
N ILE A 50 -20.94 3.12 4.86
CA ILE A 50 -21.07 2.61 3.50
C ILE A 50 -20.05 3.31 2.59
N ARG A 51 -19.93 4.64 2.68
CA ARG A 51 -18.95 5.40 1.88
C ARG A 51 -17.52 5.02 2.20
N ASP A 52 -17.17 4.87 3.48
CA ASP A 52 -15.84 4.42 3.91
C ASP A 52 -15.56 2.95 3.53
N LYS A 53 -16.61 2.12 3.37
CA LYS A 53 -16.50 0.77 2.81
C LYS A 53 -16.37 0.78 1.29
N GLU A 54 -16.94 1.77 0.61
CA GLU A 54 -16.87 1.97 -0.84
C GLU A 54 -15.50 2.51 -1.25
N GLU A 55 -14.97 3.52 -0.55
CA GLU A 55 -13.58 3.99 -0.71
C GLU A 55 -12.57 2.86 -0.43
N ARG A 56 -12.83 2.02 0.59
CA ARG A 56 -12.03 0.80 0.81
C ARG A 56 -12.24 -0.27 -0.23
N LYS A 57 -13.43 -0.39 -0.82
CA LYS A 57 -13.72 -1.35 -1.90
C LYS A 57 -13.20 -0.87 -3.24
N GLU A 58 -12.97 0.41 -3.46
CA GLU A 58 -12.23 0.90 -4.62
C GLU A 58 -10.73 0.64 -4.41
N ALA A 59 -10.22 0.89 -3.20
CA ALA A 59 -8.85 0.50 -2.82
C ALA A 59 -8.60 -1.03 -2.83
N VAL A 60 -9.62 -1.84 -2.50
CA VAL A 60 -9.57 -3.33 -2.49
C VAL A 60 -10.14 -3.94 -3.79
N GLY A 61 -10.88 -3.19 -4.59
CA GLY A 61 -11.46 -3.62 -5.87
C GLY A 61 -10.41 -3.67 -6.97
N HIS A 62 -9.37 -2.83 -6.85
CA HIS A 62 -8.09 -3.03 -7.54
C HIS A 62 -7.25 -4.19 -6.98
N LEU A 63 -7.74 -4.92 -5.96
CA LEU A 63 -7.01 -5.97 -5.22
C LEU A 63 -7.65 -7.36 -5.33
N GLY A 64 -8.62 -7.60 -6.22
CA GLY A 64 -9.00 -8.99 -6.51
C GLY A 64 -10.25 -9.18 -7.35
N MET A 65 -10.07 -9.47 -8.64
CA MET A 65 -10.59 -10.69 -9.29
C MET A 65 -10.07 -10.73 -10.75
N GLY A 66 -8.85 -11.21 -10.89
CA GLY A 66 -8.27 -11.65 -12.16
C GLY A 66 -7.00 -12.38 -11.78
N LEU A 67 -6.88 -13.67 -12.12
CA LEU A 67 -5.52 -14.20 -12.23
C LEU A 67 -4.82 -13.26 -13.21
N PRO A 68 -3.68 -12.64 -12.86
CA PRO A 68 -2.89 -11.95 -13.86
C PRO A 68 -2.62 -12.99 -14.94
N SER A 69 -2.98 -12.66 -16.18
CA SER A 69 -2.44 -13.40 -17.32
C SER A 69 -0.92 -13.51 -17.10
N GLU A 70 -0.26 -14.62 -17.46
CA GLU A 70 1.20 -14.78 -17.26
C GLU A 70 2.00 -13.58 -17.82
N SER A 71 1.40 -12.83 -18.77
CA SER A 71 1.91 -11.57 -19.32
C SER A 71 1.92 -10.35 -18.39
N GLU A 72 1.26 -10.41 -17.23
CA GLU A 72 1.14 -9.31 -16.24
C GLU A 72 1.98 -9.55 -14.98
N LEU A 73 2.53 -10.76 -14.81
CA LEU A 73 3.38 -11.06 -13.66
C LEU A 73 4.75 -10.39 -13.84
N ILE A 74 5.24 -9.76 -12.77
CA ILE A 74 6.62 -9.29 -12.70
C ILE A 74 7.50 -10.52 -12.46
N THR A 75 8.32 -10.83 -13.45
CA THR A 75 9.23 -11.98 -13.49
C THR A 75 10.66 -11.57 -13.22
N GLU A 76 11.06 -10.38 -13.65
CA GLU A 76 12.45 -9.93 -13.54
C GLU A 76 12.54 -8.44 -13.21
N ILE A 77 13.67 -8.07 -12.63
CA ILE A 77 14.08 -6.68 -12.44
C ILE A 77 15.39 -6.45 -13.17
N VAL A 78 15.44 -5.39 -13.98
CA VAL A 78 16.55 -5.12 -14.90
C VAL A 78 17.16 -3.76 -14.58
N LEU A 79 18.46 -3.74 -14.30
CA LEU A 79 19.23 -2.50 -14.22
C LEU A 79 19.48 -1.96 -15.63
N LEU A 80 19.02 -0.75 -15.87
CA LEU A 80 19.21 -0.04 -17.13
C LEU A 80 20.34 0.98 -17.03
N SER A 81 21.06 1.17 -18.14
CA SER A 81 21.96 2.30 -18.34
C SER A 81 21.21 3.59 -18.62
N GLU A 82 21.95 4.68 -18.81
CA GLU A 82 21.39 5.97 -19.26
C GLU A 82 20.82 5.93 -20.68
N GLU A 83 21.31 5.00 -21.51
CA GLU A 83 20.90 4.83 -22.92
C GLU A 83 19.81 3.75 -23.09
N ASP A 84 19.09 3.39 -22.02
CA ASP A 84 18.08 2.33 -22.00
C ASP A 84 18.62 0.92 -22.32
N THR A 85 19.93 0.68 -22.17
CA THR A 85 20.52 -0.66 -22.36
C THR A 85 20.50 -1.48 -21.07
N GLU A 86 20.27 -2.78 -21.19
CA GLU A 86 20.23 -3.71 -20.04
C GLU A 86 21.66 -4.01 -19.56
N LEU A 87 21.94 -3.75 -18.29
CA LEU A 87 23.26 -3.97 -17.68
C LEU A 87 23.29 -5.26 -16.84
N MET A 88 22.26 -5.46 -16.02
CA MET A 88 22.11 -6.62 -15.13
C MET A 88 20.64 -6.96 -14.96
N THR A 89 20.34 -8.24 -14.76
CA THR A 89 18.97 -8.75 -14.59
C THR A 89 18.93 -9.72 -13.42
N TRP A 90 17.89 -9.60 -12.58
CA TRP A 90 17.63 -10.49 -11.46
C TRP A 90 16.23 -11.10 -11.59
N ASP A 91 16.15 -12.41 -11.35
CA ASP A 91 14.88 -13.14 -11.35
C ASP A 91 14.11 -12.89 -10.05
N MET A 92 12.85 -12.50 -10.20
CA MET A 92 11.90 -12.28 -9.11
C MET A 92 10.95 -13.47 -8.94
N TYR A 93 10.92 -14.41 -9.90
CA TYR A 93 10.01 -15.54 -9.87
C TYR A 93 10.25 -16.44 -8.66
N GLY A 94 9.17 -16.79 -7.95
CA GLY A 94 9.24 -17.61 -6.74
C GLY A 94 9.87 -16.93 -5.52
N LYS A 95 10.27 -15.66 -5.62
CA LYS A 95 10.77 -14.87 -4.49
C LYS A 95 9.59 -14.21 -3.75
N ILE A 96 9.73 -14.09 -2.42
CA ILE A 96 8.76 -13.39 -1.57
C ILE A 96 9.25 -12.04 -1.08
N ALA A 97 10.57 -11.83 -1.09
CA ALA A 97 11.23 -10.60 -0.72
C ALA A 97 12.59 -10.52 -1.42
N MET A 98 13.05 -9.31 -1.71
CA MET A 98 14.38 -9.03 -2.27
C MET A 98 14.92 -7.71 -1.72
N ILE A 99 16.13 -7.72 -1.20
CA ILE A 99 16.81 -6.52 -0.69
C ILE A 99 17.64 -5.89 -1.80
N ILE A 100 17.49 -4.57 -1.96
CA ILE A 100 18.27 -3.75 -2.89
C ILE A 100 19.29 -2.94 -2.10
N GLY A 101 20.55 -2.96 -2.53
CA GLY A 101 21.59 -2.23 -1.81
C GLY A 101 22.97 -2.42 -2.42
N ARG A 102 24.00 -2.30 -1.58
CA ARG A 102 25.38 -2.64 -1.93
C ARG A 102 25.87 -3.81 -1.11
N ASP A 103 26.43 -4.80 -1.77
CA ASP A 103 27.10 -5.91 -1.08
C ASP A 103 28.46 -5.46 -0.53
N VAL A 104 28.58 -5.43 0.80
CA VAL A 104 29.86 -5.19 1.53
C VAL A 104 30.40 -6.46 2.16
N LYS A 105 29.90 -7.64 1.76
CA LYS A 105 30.25 -9.00 2.24
C LYS A 105 29.80 -9.35 3.65
N GLU A 106 29.34 -8.37 4.42
CA GLU A 106 28.83 -8.55 5.80
C GLU A 106 27.29 -8.46 5.87
N ASN A 107 26.64 -8.14 4.75
CA ASN A 107 25.19 -8.02 4.62
C ASN A 107 24.64 -9.00 3.57
N GLN A 108 23.32 -9.10 3.48
CA GLN A 108 22.64 -9.91 2.48
C GLN A 108 21.82 -9.01 1.56
N VAL A 109 22.25 -8.90 0.31
CA VAL A 109 21.57 -8.13 -0.74
C VAL A 109 21.27 -9.06 -1.90
N ASP A 110 20.01 -9.06 -2.35
CA ASP A 110 19.58 -9.87 -3.49
C ASP A 110 19.85 -9.14 -4.81
N ILE A 111 19.72 -7.81 -4.81
CA ILE A 111 19.93 -6.92 -5.96
C ILE A 111 21.10 -5.97 -5.63
N ASP A 112 22.31 -6.41 -5.99
CA ASP A 112 23.54 -5.65 -5.72
C ASP A 112 23.77 -4.56 -6.78
N LEU A 113 23.69 -3.31 -6.34
CA LEU A 113 24.01 -2.13 -7.13
C LEU A 113 25.43 -1.59 -6.83
N GLY A 114 26.25 -2.30 -6.06
CA GLY A 114 27.62 -1.91 -5.75
C GLY A 114 28.54 -1.78 -6.98
N ARG A 115 28.14 -2.37 -8.11
CA ARG A 115 28.88 -2.31 -9.40
C ARG A 115 28.30 -1.32 -10.40
N SER A 116 27.23 -0.60 -10.04
CA SER A 116 26.62 0.37 -10.95
C SER A 116 27.42 1.69 -10.99
N THR A 117 27.21 2.49 -12.03
CA THR A 117 27.81 3.83 -12.17
C THR A 117 27.50 4.73 -10.96
N TYR A 118 26.33 4.53 -10.35
CA TYR A 118 25.81 5.32 -9.23
C TYR A 118 25.88 4.58 -7.90
N ALA A 119 26.78 3.60 -7.76
CA ALA A 119 26.94 2.83 -6.54
C ALA A 119 27.16 3.71 -5.30
N SER A 120 27.86 4.84 -5.42
CA SER A 120 28.09 5.78 -4.31
C SER A 120 26.79 6.34 -3.71
N MET A 121 25.69 6.37 -4.46
CA MET A 121 24.38 6.86 -4.02
C MET A 121 23.48 5.77 -3.43
N VAL A 122 23.94 4.53 -3.37
CA VAL A 122 23.19 3.40 -2.83
C VAL A 122 23.73 3.02 -1.46
N ASP A 123 22.89 3.09 -0.43
CA ASP A 123 23.20 2.55 0.90
C ASP A 123 23.36 1.02 0.91
N ILE A 124 23.93 0.49 2.01
CA ILE A 124 24.22 -0.95 2.16
C ILE A 124 22.92 -1.77 2.03
N GLU A 125 21.86 -1.34 2.72
CA GLU A 125 20.48 -1.78 2.57
C GLU A 125 19.66 -0.54 2.28
N HIS A 126 19.24 -0.38 1.02
CA HIS A 126 18.63 0.87 0.56
C HIS A 126 17.11 0.76 0.51
N ALA A 127 16.63 -0.33 -0.06
CA ALA A 127 15.21 -0.57 -0.25
C ALA A 127 14.93 -2.08 -0.19
N VAL A 128 13.67 -2.41 0.06
CA VAL A 128 13.19 -3.78 0.04
C VAL A 128 12.01 -3.90 -0.91
N LEU A 129 11.99 -4.99 -1.68
CA LEU A 129 10.84 -5.45 -2.43
C LEU A 129 10.19 -6.59 -1.66
N ASN A 130 8.88 -6.51 -1.43
CA ASN A 130 8.10 -7.53 -0.75
C ASN A 130 6.90 -7.95 -1.60
N TYR A 131 6.71 -9.25 -1.78
CA TYR A 131 5.55 -9.81 -2.46
C TYR A 131 4.46 -10.14 -1.43
N SER A 132 3.31 -9.48 -1.55
CA SER A 132 2.19 -9.64 -0.61
C SER A 132 0.87 -9.53 -1.35
N ILE A 133 -0.08 -10.41 -1.02
CA ILE A 133 -1.45 -10.41 -1.59
C ILE A 133 -1.42 -10.29 -3.14
N GLY A 134 -0.56 -11.09 -3.78
CA GLY A 134 -0.48 -11.16 -5.23
C GLY A 134 0.31 -10.03 -5.92
N ASN A 135 0.90 -9.09 -5.18
CA ASN A 135 1.54 -7.90 -5.73
C ASN A 135 2.92 -7.64 -5.11
N TRP A 136 3.82 -7.04 -5.90
CA TRP A 136 5.08 -6.52 -5.40
C TRP A 136 4.90 -5.13 -4.81
N TYR A 137 5.59 -4.86 -3.72
CA TYR A 137 5.66 -3.55 -3.08
C TYR A 137 7.11 -3.19 -2.84
N VAL A 138 7.50 -1.96 -3.16
CA VAL A 138 8.81 -1.41 -2.79
C VAL A 138 8.68 -0.49 -1.59
N GLU A 139 9.65 -0.54 -0.69
CA GLU A 139 9.74 0.31 0.49
C GLU A 139 11.17 0.79 0.66
N ASP A 140 11.33 2.07 0.98
CA ASP A 140 12.61 2.69 1.28
C ASP A 140 12.97 2.47 2.75
N LEU A 141 14.17 1.93 3.01
CA LEU A 141 14.65 1.56 4.35
C LEU A 141 15.29 2.75 5.09
N GLY A 142 14.77 3.96 4.85
CA GLY A 142 15.35 5.19 5.40
C GLY A 142 16.68 5.57 4.75
N SER A 143 16.82 5.30 3.44
CA SER A 143 18.07 5.56 2.73
C SER A 143 18.39 7.05 2.62
N THR A 144 19.68 7.35 2.45
CA THR A 144 20.20 8.72 2.39
C THR A 144 19.67 9.48 1.17
N ASN A 145 19.55 8.81 0.02
CA ASN A 145 19.13 9.44 -1.25
C ASN A 145 17.66 9.18 -1.58
N GLY A 146 17.00 8.27 -0.84
CA GLY A 146 15.62 7.88 -1.06
C GLY A 146 15.40 7.14 -2.38
N ILE A 147 14.16 6.73 -2.60
CA ILE A 147 13.72 6.09 -3.84
C ILE A 147 12.62 6.90 -4.54
N SER A 148 12.45 6.65 -5.83
CA SER A 148 11.33 7.18 -6.61
C SER A 148 10.82 6.12 -7.58
N VAL A 149 9.54 6.14 -7.91
CA VAL A 149 8.93 5.20 -8.86
C VAL A 149 8.32 5.98 -9.99
N LYS A 150 8.72 5.66 -11.22
CA LYS A 150 8.02 6.10 -12.43
C LYS A 150 6.99 5.04 -12.81
N LYS A 151 5.72 5.44 -12.79
CA LYS A 151 4.61 4.56 -13.14
C LYS A 151 4.50 4.39 -14.64
N ALA A 152 4.30 3.15 -15.09
CA ALA A 152 4.09 2.85 -16.50
C ALA A 152 2.75 3.41 -17.03
N GLU A 153 1.72 3.42 -16.19
CA GLU A 153 0.37 3.85 -16.53
C GLU A 153 0.30 5.34 -16.94
N ASP A 154 0.94 6.22 -16.16
CA ASP A 154 0.85 7.67 -16.34
C ASP A 154 2.18 8.33 -16.73
N GLY A 155 3.29 7.59 -16.72
CA GLY A 155 4.63 8.07 -17.00
C GLY A 155 5.22 9.04 -15.96
N ARG A 156 4.53 9.29 -14.85
CA ARG A 156 4.93 10.25 -13.82
C ARG A 156 5.86 9.61 -12.81
N VAL A 157 6.75 10.43 -12.25
CA VAL A 157 7.71 10.04 -11.22
C VAL A 157 7.20 10.47 -9.85
N TYR A 158 7.07 9.51 -8.94
CA TYR A 158 6.62 9.69 -7.57
C TYR A 158 7.78 9.45 -6.61
N LYS A 159 8.14 10.45 -5.80
CA LYS A 159 9.11 10.26 -4.73
C LYS A 159 8.44 9.60 -3.54
N LEU A 160 9.04 8.52 -3.04
CA LEU A 160 8.51 7.79 -1.90
C LEU A 160 9.07 8.35 -0.60
N SER A 161 8.21 8.36 0.42
CA SER A 161 8.63 8.60 1.80
C SER A 161 9.19 7.30 2.37
N ALA A 162 10.18 7.40 3.24
CA ALA A 162 10.71 6.26 3.99
C ALA A 162 9.59 5.49 4.69
N ASP A 163 9.76 4.17 4.82
CA ASP A 163 8.84 3.25 5.48
C ASP A 163 7.41 3.24 4.91
N THR A 164 7.22 3.76 3.68
CA THR A 164 5.92 3.79 3.00
C THR A 164 5.95 2.84 1.81
N PRO A 165 5.23 1.69 1.87
CA PRO A 165 5.21 0.74 0.78
C PRO A 165 4.45 1.30 -0.42
N CYS A 166 5.02 1.10 -1.61
CA CYS A 166 4.42 1.45 -2.89
C CYS A 166 4.20 0.20 -3.73
N ARG A 167 2.96 -0.04 -4.17
CA ARG A 167 2.65 -1.13 -5.10
C ARG A 167 3.43 -0.92 -6.39
N MET A 168 4.00 -1.99 -6.93
CA MET A 168 4.73 -2.00 -8.19
C MET A 168 3.97 -2.80 -9.24
N GLU A 169 4.05 -2.35 -10.49
CA GLU A 169 3.43 -3.00 -11.64
C GLU A 169 4.46 -3.26 -12.74
N ARG A 170 4.12 -4.19 -13.64
CA ARG A 170 4.96 -4.50 -14.79
C ARG A 170 5.13 -3.26 -15.67
N GLY A 171 6.38 -2.95 -16.01
CA GLY A 171 6.77 -1.75 -16.77
C GLY A 171 7.14 -0.55 -15.90
N ASP A 172 6.88 -0.58 -14.59
CA ASP A 172 7.31 0.48 -13.69
C ASP A 172 8.85 0.58 -13.65
N CYS A 173 9.37 1.80 -13.49
CA CYS A 173 10.79 2.04 -13.27
C CYS A 173 11.02 2.52 -11.85
N LEU A 174 11.74 1.73 -11.05
CA LEU A 174 12.22 2.09 -9.72
C LEU A 174 13.56 2.82 -9.83
N TYR A 175 13.68 3.95 -9.15
CA TYR A 175 14.90 4.73 -9.02
C TYR A 175 15.45 4.58 -7.61
N VAL A 176 16.69 4.11 -7.51
CA VAL A 176 17.43 3.91 -6.25
C VAL A 176 18.66 4.81 -6.31
N GLY A 177 18.58 5.98 -5.67
CA GLY A 177 19.44 7.10 -6.02
C GLY A 177 19.24 7.49 -7.50
N LEU A 178 20.29 7.38 -8.31
CA LEU A 178 20.24 7.58 -9.78
C LEU A 178 20.20 6.29 -10.60
N ASN A 179 20.24 5.12 -9.95
CA ASN A 179 20.09 3.85 -10.64
C ASN A 179 18.66 3.64 -11.08
N ARG A 180 18.45 3.11 -12.29
CA ARG A 180 17.13 2.84 -12.82
C ARG A 180 16.92 1.34 -13.01
N LEU A 181 15.94 0.81 -12.29
CA LEU A 181 15.53 -0.59 -12.30
C LEU A 181 14.15 -0.69 -12.97
N LEU A 182 14.06 -1.44 -14.07
CA LEU A 182 12.80 -1.73 -14.75
C LEU A 182 12.23 -3.05 -14.23
N LEU A 183 10.94 -3.07 -13.87
CA LEU A 183 10.23 -4.29 -13.51
C LEU A 183 9.56 -4.88 -14.75
N ARG A 184 9.85 -6.13 -15.10
CA ARG A 184 9.34 -6.79 -16.31
C ARG A 184 8.66 -8.12 -16.04
#